data_AF-A0A212U699-F1
#
_entry.id   AF-A0A212U699-F1
#
_cell.length_a   1.000
_cell.length_b   1.000
_cell.length_c   1.000
_cell.angle_alpha   90.00
_cell.angle_beta   90.00
_cell.angle_gamma   90.00
#
_symmetry.space_group_name_H-M   'P 1'
#
loop_
_entity.id
_entity.type
_entity.pdbx_description
1 polymer ?
#
loop_
_entity_poly.entity_id
_entity_poly.type
_entity_poly.pdbx_seq_one_letter_code
_entity_poly.pdbx_strand_id
1 'polypeptide(L)'
;MTNISRRAVAKGAAWSAPSVLVAAQAPSLAASPGSPEPSPDKPIVAAGPGGGSCKLPGESRGQKAYRVEIDMTNISGSVGTVEIMEVTARGGAIAWAPDEAPIFTIEPGGDRVAFYIRSADSANVAMTVTYLVVVDGREYVAESPVELAEFPPCEKSVYSPWE
;
A
#
# COMPACT_ATOMS: atom_id res chain seq x y z
N MET A 1 -62.82 3.71 52.06
CA MET A 1 -62.75 2.68 50.99
C MET A 1 -62.35 3.36 49.70
N THR A 2 -61.24 2.91 49.12
CA THR A 2 -60.65 3.35 47.85
C THR A 2 -61.39 2.73 46.66
N ASN A 3 -61.72 3.51 45.62
CA ASN A 3 -61.39 3.13 44.23
C ASN A 3 -61.56 4.28 43.21
N ILE A 4 -60.41 4.80 42.80
CA ILE A 4 -59.95 5.22 41.46
C ILE A 4 -61.03 5.41 40.37
N SER A 5 -61.17 6.68 39.93
CA SER A 5 -61.88 7.10 38.71
C SER A 5 -60.96 7.08 37.49
N ARG A 6 -61.48 6.58 36.36
CA ARG A 6 -60.79 6.47 35.06
C ARG A 6 -61.01 7.75 34.23
N ARG A 7 -59.99 8.60 34.10
CA ARG A 7 -59.76 9.65 33.07
C ARG A 7 -58.36 10.21 33.40
N ALA A 8 -57.33 10.17 32.57
CA ALA A 8 -57.31 10.49 31.15
C ALA A 8 -56.20 9.72 30.40
N VAL A 9 -56.51 9.50 29.13
CA VAL A 9 -55.70 8.89 28.09
C VAL A 9 -54.56 9.83 27.66
N ALA A 10 -53.44 9.21 27.30
CA ALA A 10 -52.18 9.75 26.83
C ALA A 10 -52.26 10.92 25.82
N LYS A 11 -51.31 11.85 25.94
CA LYS A 11 -50.79 12.64 24.80
C LYS A 11 -49.39 13.18 25.10
N GLY A 12 -48.39 12.31 24.96
CA GLY A 12 -47.01 12.69 24.73
C GLY A 12 -46.60 12.14 23.37
N ALA A 13 -46.65 12.97 22.34
CA ALA A 13 -46.18 12.60 21.01
C ALA A 13 -44.65 12.42 21.05
N ALA A 14 -44.19 11.18 21.19
CA ALA A 14 -42.81 10.83 20.89
C ALA A 14 -42.69 10.83 19.36
N TRP A 15 -42.07 11.86 18.81
CA TRP A 15 -41.73 11.90 17.39
C TRP A 15 -40.88 10.68 17.06
N SER A 16 -41.35 9.95 16.08
CA SER A 16 -40.67 8.85 15.42
C SER A 16 -39.34 9.31 14.84
N ALA A 17 -38.25 8.73 15.30
CA ALA A 17 -37.10 8.49 14.46
C ALA A 17 -36.61 7.07 14.77
N PRO A 18 -36.84 6.09 13.88
CA PRO A 18 -36.05 4.87 13.92
C PRO A 18 -34.66 5.28 13.47
N SER A 19 -33.77 5.54 14.43
CA SER A 19 -32.34 5.49 14.18
C SER A 19 -32.02 4.03 13.86
N VAL A 20 -32.02 3.71 12.57
CA VAL A 20 -31.32 2.53 12.08
C VAL A 20 -29.85 2.81 12.37
N LEU A 21 -29.41 2.42 13.56
CA LEU A 21 -28.00 2.19 13.85
C LEU A 21 -27.59 1.03 12.95
N VAL A 22 -27.24 1.35 11.71
CA VAL A 22 -26.31 0.51 10.96
C VAL A 22 -25.02 0.60 11.75
N ALA A 23 -24.86 -0.30 12.72
CA ALA A 23 -23.55 -0.71 13.18
C ALA A 23 -22.91 -1.41 11.98
N ALA A 24 -22.45 -0.62 11.02
CA ALA A 24 -21.43 -1.08 10.10
C ALA A 24 -20.32 -1.54 11.03
N GLN A 25 -20.04 -2.84 11.02
CA GLN A 25 -18.80 -3.34 11.57
C GLN A 25 -17.71 -2.74 10.70
N ALA A 26 -17.33 -1.49 10.98
CA ALA A 26 -16.06 -0.96 10.56
C ALA A 26 -15.05 -1.87 11.24
N PRO A 27 -14.21 -2.62 10.50
CA PRO A 27 -13.07 -3.24 11.10
C PRO A 27 -12.30 -2.11 11.76
N SER A 28 -12.32 -2.04 13.09
CA SER A 28 -11.42 -1.19 13.85
C SER A 28 -10.05 -1.85 13.79
N LEU A 29 -9.46 -1.87 12.59
CA LEU A 29 -8.04 -2.09 12.45
C LEU A 29 -7.42 -0.80 12.95
N ALA A 30 -6.80 -0.91 14.12
CA ALA A 30 -5.86 0.06 14.61
C ALA A 30 -4.83 0.29 13.49
N ALA A 31 -4.99 1.40 12.77
CA ALA A 31 -4.05 1.86 11.78
C ALA A 31 -2.80 2.36 12.52
N SER A 32 -1.98 1.42 12.98
CA SER A 32 -0.55 1.70 13.03
C SER A 32 -0.10 1.85 11.58
N PRO A 33 0.72 2.85 11.22
CA PRO A 33 1.43 2.86 9.94
C PRO A 33 2.52 1.77 10.03
N GLY A 34 2.09 0.51 10.10
CA GLY A 34 2.95 -0.65 10.00
C GLY A 34 2.81 -1.19 8.59
N SER A 35 3.92 -1.62 7.99
CA SER A 35 3.90 -2.43 6.78
C SER A 35 2.83 -3.53 6.91
N PRO A 36 2.03 -3.80 5.87
CA PRO A 36 1.00 -4.82 5.96
C PRO A 36 1.62 -6.17 6.35
N GLU A 37 1.01 -6.84 7.33
CA GLU A 37 1.43 -8.17 7.76
C GLU A 37 0.83 -9.23 6.81
N PRO A 38 1.60 -10.24 6.37
CA PRO A 38 1.07 -11.27 5.48
C PRO A 38 0.02 -12.11 6.23
N SER A 39 -1.05 -12.48 5.52
CA SER A 39 -2.13 -13.30 6.07
C SER A 39 -2.63 -14.32 5.04
N PRO A 40 -3.38 -15.36 5.42
CA PRO A 40 -3.93 -16.31 4.45
C PRO A 40 -4.80 -15.69 3.36
N ASP A 41 -5.39 -14.51 3.61
CA ASP A 41 -6.19 -13.76 2.64
C ASP A 41 -5.34 -12.85 1.74
N LYS A 42 -4.22 -12.33 2.27
CA LYS A 42 -3.23 -11.52 1.56
C LYS A 42 -1.83 -12.08 1.80
N PRO A 43 -1.47 -13.20 1.16
CA PRO A 43 -0.25 -13.93 1.51
C PRO A 43 1.02 -13.27 0.99
N ILE A 44 0.93 -12.39 0.00
CA ILE A 44 2.03 -11.59 -0.52
C ILE A 44 1.88 -10.12 -0.12
N VAL A 45 2.87 -9.59 0.59
CA VAL A 45 2.91 -8.21 1.05
C VAL A 45 4.33 -7.64 1.01
N ALA A 46 4.47 -6.33 0.83
CA ALA A 46 5.75 -5.67 1.03
C ALA A 46 6.08 -5.61 2.54
N ALA A 47 7.21 -6.20 2.92
CA ALA A 47 7.72 -6.22 4.28
C ALA A 47 8.46 -4.92 4.65
N GLY A 48 8.89 -4.14 3.65
CA GLY A 48 9.56 -2.86 3.86
C GLY A 48 10.61 -2.56 2.78
N PRO A 49 11.43 -1.51 2.98
CA PRO A 49 12.48 -1.16 2.05
C PRO A 49 13.56 -2.25 2.00
N GLY A 50 13.92 -2.66 0.78
CA GLY A 50 15.11 -3.47 0.52
C GLY A 50 16.37 -2.61 0.64
N GLY A 51 17.42 -3.18 1.22
CA GLY A 51 18.66 -2.46 1.57
C GLY A 51 19.46 -1.87 0.40
N GLY A 52 19.05 -2.05 -0.86
CA GLY A 52 19.76 -1.56 -2.05
C GLY A 52 19.02 -0.47 -2.84
N SER A 53 18.08 0.24 -2.21
CA SER A 53 17.51 1.45 -2.81
C SER A 53 18.56 2.56 -2.92
N CYS A 54 18.67 3.19 -4.08
CA CYS A 54 19.73 4.15 -4.36
C CYS A 54 19.38 5.13 -5.49
N LYS A 55 20.10 6.25 -5.55
CA LYS A 55 19.99 7.25 -6.61
C LYS A 55 20.99 6.96 -7.73
N LEU A 56 20.50 6.83 -8.96
CA LEU A 56 21.35 6.57 -10.11
C LEU A 56 22.20 7.80 -10.46
N PRO A 57 23.44 7.60 -10.94
CA PRO A 57 24.25 8.71 -11.46
C PRO A 57 23.61 9.33 -12.71
N GLY A 58 23.86 10.62 -12.94
CA GLY A 58 23.44 11.32 -14.15
C GLY A 58 21.97 11.78 -14.15
N GLU A 59 21.43 11.91 -15.37
CA GLU A 59 20.03 12.25 -15.62
C GLU A 59 19.43 11.24 -16.59
N SER A 60 18.30 10.64 -16.23
CA SER A 60 17.52 9.79 -17.12
C SER A 60 16.43 10.63 -17.76
N ARG A 61 16.57 10.91 -19.06
CA ARG A 61 15.65 11.77 -19.83
C ARG A 61 15.44 13.17 -19.21
N GLY A 62 16.51 13.77 -18.68
CA GLY A 62 16.46 15.10 -18.04
C GLY A 62 15.85 15.12 -16.63
N GLN A 63 15.66 13.95 -16.02
CA GLN A 63 15.15 13.79 -14.65
C GLN A 63 16.11 12.96 -13.80
N LYS A 64 15.97 13.04 -12.47
CA LYS A 64 16.71 12.16 -11.55
C LYS A 64 16.05 10.79 -11.53
N ALA A 65 16.85 9.74 -11.59
CA ALA A 65 16.37 8.37 -11.53
C ALA A 65 16.80 7.71 -10.22
N TYR A 66 15.93 6.84 -9.72
CA TYR A 66 16.13 6.11 -8.49
C TYR A 66 15.86 4.64 -8.76
N ARG A 67 16.68 3.80 -8.15
CA ARG A 67 16.41 2.37 -7.98
C ARG A 67 15.75 2.19 -6.62
N VAL A 68 14.59 1.57 -6.61
CA VAL A 68 13.84 1.26 -5.40
C VAL A 68 13.85 -0.25 -5.24
N GLU A 69 14.33 -0.72 -4.10
CA GLU A 69 14.21 -2.11 -3.69
C GLU A 69 13.17 -2.25 -2.58
N ILE A 70 12.37 -3.30 -2.68
CA ILE A 70 11.38 -3.68 -1.67
C ILE A 70 11.56 -5.15 -1.37
N ASP A 71 11.60 -5.49 -0.08
CA ASP A 71 11.50 -6.89 0.34
C ASP A 71 10.02 -7.28 0.36
N MET A 72 9.66 -8.29 -0.43
CA MET A 72 8.32 -8.88 -0.47
C MET A 72 8.34 -10.16 0.34
N THR A 73 7.32 -10.38 1.17
CA THR A 73 7.08 -11.67 1.82
C THR A 73 5.98 -12.40 1.09
N ASN A 74 6.14 -13.71 0.86
CA ASN A 74 5.10 -14.58 0.35
C ASN A 74 4.96 -15.79 1.28
N ILE A 75 3.88 -15.83 2.06
CA ILE A 75 3.58 -16.96 2.95
C ILE A 75 2.69 -18.02 2.28
N SER A 76 2.32 -17.84 1.01
CA SER A 76 1.63 -18.89 0.27
C SER A 76 2.57 -20.06 -0.01
N GLY A 77 1.99 -21.23 -0.28
CA GLY A 77 2.75 -22.39 -0.73
C GLY A 77 3.10 -22.35 -2.22
N SER A 78 2.76 -21.26 -2.93
CA SER A 78 2.81 -21.15 -4.37
C SER A 78 3.57 -19.90 -4.81
N VAL A 79 4.04 -19.94 -6.06
CA VAL A 79 4.57 -18.76 -6.73
C VAL A 79 3.43 -17.79 -7.06
N GLY A 80 3.62 -16.51 -6.75
CA GLY A 80 2.69 -15.44 -7.13
C GLY A 80 3.34 -14.41 -8.05
N THR A 81 2.53 -13.52 -8.62
CA THR A 81 3.02 -12.36 -9.37
C THR A 81 2.58 -11.07 -8.71
N VAL A 82 3.44 -10.06 -8.79
CA VAL A 82 3.21 -8.71 -8.28
C VAL A 82 3.46 -7.71 -9.39
N GLU A 83 2.45 -6.92 -9.74
CA GLU A 83 2.56 -5.78 -10.65
C GLU A 83 2.53 -4.48 -9.84
N ILE A 84 3.57 -3.66 -9.95
CA ILE A 84 3.58 -2.38 -9.25
C ILE A 84 2.82 -1.35 -10.10
N MET A 85 1.61 -0.99 -9.67
CA MET A 85 0.69 -0.15 -10.43
C MET A 85 1.02 1.33 -10.32
N GLU A 86 1.27 1.81 -9.10
CA GLU A 86 1.49 3.22 -8.80
C GLU A 86 2.51 3.39 -7.69
N VAL A 87 3.39 4.39 -7.84
CA VAL A 87 4.23 4.89 -6.76
C VAL A 87 3.89 6.34 -6.55
N THR A 88 3.49 6.70 -5.33
CA THR A 88 3.23 8.07 -4.94
C THR A 88 4.31 8.57 -4.00
N ALA A 89 4.68 9.83 -4.15
CA ALA A 89 5.61 10.53 -3.29
C ALA A 89 5.14 11.97 -3.11
N ARG A 90 5.21 12.48 -1.88
CA ARG A 90 4.87 13.89 -1.58
C ARG A 90 3.50 14.32 -2.10
N GLY A 91 2.53 13.39 -2.12
CA GLY A 91 1.17 13.64 -2.56
C GLY A 91 0.96 13.65 -4.08
N GLY A 92 1.95 13.20 -4.88
CA GLY A 92 1.81 13.05 -6.33
C GLY A 92 2.37 11.73 -6.87
N ALA A 93 1.90 11.31 -8.03
CA ALA A 93 2.42 10.14 -8.73
C ALA A 93 3.83 10.38 -9.25
N ILE A 94 4.69 9.37 -9.15
CA ILE A 94 6.03 9.37 -9.71
C ILE A 94 6.01 8.64 -11.06
N ALA A 95 6.75 9.16 -12.04
CA ALA A 95 6.85 8.50 -13.33
C ALA A 95 7.75 7.25 -13.24
N TRP A 96 7.33 6.19 -13.92
CA TRP A 96 8.12 4.98 -14.06
C TRP A 96 9.36 5.17 -14.93
N ALA A 97 10.34 4.29 -14.77
CA ALA A 97 11.45 4.09 -15.70
C ALA A 97 11.77 2.57 -15.80
N PRO A 98 11.17 1.77 -16.70
CA PRO A 98 10.56 2.07 -18.02
C PRO A 98 9.22 2.81 -17.94
N ASP A 99 8.63 3.22 -19.07
CA ASP A 99 7.27 3.82 -19.07
C ASP A 99 6.15 2.79 -18.81
N GLU A 100 6.49 1.56 -18.40
CA GLU A 100 5.58 0.47 -18.09
C GLU A 100 5.75 0.01 -16.63
N ALA A 101 4.64 -0.42 -16.02
CA ALA A 101 4.61 -0.97 -14.67
C ALA A 101 5.43 -2.26 -14.60
N PRO A 102 6.35 -2.41 -13.63
CA PRO A 102 7.15 -3.61 -13.50
C PRO A 102 6.32 -4.76 -12.91
N ILE A 103 6.52 -5.96 -13.45
CA ILE A 103 5.90 -7.21 -12.98
C ILE A 103 7.01 -8.12 -12.44
N PHE A 104 6.78 -8.69 -11.27
CA PHE A 104 7.70 -9.59 -10.57
C PHE A 104 7.03 -10.91 -10.28
N THR A 105 7.83 -11.97 -10.29
CA THR A 105 7.46 -13.28 -9.74
C THR A 105 7.99 -13.35 -8.30
N ILE A 106 7.16 -13.79 -7.36
CA ILE A 106 7.51 -13.91 -5.94
C ILE A 106 7.38 -15.38 -5.52
N GLU A 107 8.50 -16.01 -5.22
CA GLU A 107 8.61 -17.37 -4.72
C GLU A 107 8.07 -17.51 -3.28
N PRO A 108 7.64 -18.71 -2.85
CA PRO A 108 7.36 -18.98 -1.44
C PRO A 108 8.54 -18.59 -0.54
N GLY A 109 8.25 -17.90 0.56
CA GLY A 109 9.25 -17.30 1.44
C GLY A 109 9.55 -15.82 1.14
N GLY A 110 9.19 -15.35 -0.06
CA GLY A 110 9.38 -13.97 -0.48
C GLY A 110 10.62 -13.74 -1.33
N ASP A 111 10.70 -12.55 -1.91
CA ASP A 111 11.77 -12.13 -2.80
C ASP A 111 12.09 -10.64 -2.60
N ARG A 112 13.28 -10.25 -3.02
CA ARG A 112 13.64 -8.85 -3.16
C ARG A 112 13.40 -8.39 -4.58
N VAL A 113 12.54 -7.39 -4.74
CA VAL A 113 12.23 -6.82 -6.06
C VAL A 113 12.87 -5.45 -6.19
N ALA A 114 13.28 -5.12 -7.42
CA ALA A 114 13.88 -3.83 -7.74
C ALA A 114 13.21 -3.22 -8.96
N PHE A 115 12.79 -1.96 -8.86
CA PHE A 115 12.26 -1.18 -9.97
C PHE A 115 12.88 0.21 -10.00
N TYR A 116 12.62 0.96 -11.06
CA TYR A 116 13.14 2.32 -11.19
C TYR A 116 12.04 3.34 -11.44
N ILE A 117 12.26 4.51 -10.86
CA ILE A 117 11.35 5.65 -10.92
C ILE A 117 12.14 6.90 -11.31
N ARG A 118 11.46 7.89 -11.89
CA ARG A 118 12.01 9.21 -12.21
C ARG A 118 11.30 10.29 -11.44
N SER A 119 12.08 11.20 -10.88
CA SER A 119 11.59 12.40 -10.21
C SER A 119 12.26 13.65 -10.78
N ALA A 120 11.52 14.74 -10.80
CA ALA A 120 12.07 16.07 -11.09
C ALA A 120 12.90 16.61 -9.91
N ASP A 121 12.69 16.08 -8.70
CA ASP A 121 13.42 16.46 -7.49
C ASP A 121 14.53 15.46 -7.18
N SER A 122 15.57 15.94 -6.50
CA SER A 122 16.76 15.23 -6.06
C SER A 122 16.75 14.86 -4.58
N ALA A 123 15.81 15.39 -3.79
CA ALA A 123 15.74 15.20 -2.34
C ALA A 123 15.17 13.84 -1.93
N ASN A 124 15.47 13.39 -0.70
CA ASN A 124 14.95 12.15 -0.11
C ASN A 124 13.42 12.18 -0.03
N VAL A 125 12.79 11.02 -0.20
CA VAL A 125 11.33 10.91 -0.26
C VAL A 125 10.84 9.63 0.39
N ALA A 126 9.84 9.75 1.27
CA ALA A 126 8.97 8.64 1.64
C ALA A 126 7.96 8.42 0.51
N MET A 127 7.77 7.16 0.11
CA MET A 127 6.86 6.81 -0.96
C MET A 127 5.83 5.80 -0.50
N THR A 128 4.71 5.75 -1.20
CA THR A 128 3.71 4.70 -1.06
C THR A 128 3.61 3.94 -2.35
N VAL A 129 3.59 2.62 -2.25
CA VAL A 129 3.61 1.71 -3.40
C VAL A 129 2.32 0.93 -3.43
N THR A 130 1.58 1.09 -4.53
CA THR A 130 0.35 0.35 -4.81
C THR A 130 0.65 -0.74 -5.81
N TYR A 131 0.25 -1.96 -5.50
CA TYR A 131 0.56 -3.12 -6.34
C TYR A 131 -0.59 -4.12 -6.38
N LEU A 132 -0.71 -4.77 -7.54
CA LEU A 132 -1.64 -5.86 -7.79
C LEU A 132 -0.92 -7.19 -7.54
N VAL A 133 -1.54 -8.08 -6.79
CA VAL A 133 -1.04 -9.42 -6.52
C VAL A 133 -1.94 -10.45 -7.19
N VAL A 134 -1.35 -11.44 -7.85
CA VAL A 134 -2.03 -12.66 -8.31
C VAL A 134 -1.32 -13.88 -7.74
N VAL A 135 -2.02 -14.67 -6.92
CA VAL A 135 -1.46 -15.88 -6.27
C VAL A 135 -2.58 -16.85 -5.92
N ASP A 136 -2.38 -18.14 -6.12
CA ASP A 136 -3.39 -19.20 -5.86
C ASP A 136 -4.75 -18.95 -6.52
N GLY A 137 -4.76 -18.34 -7.71
CA GLY A 137 -5.99 -17.97 -8.44
C GLY A 137 -6.78 -16.83 -7.78
N ARG A 138 -6.21 -16.13 -6.81
CA ARG A 138 -6.76 -14.93 -6.18
C ARG A 138 -6.04 -13.70 -6.69
N GLU A 139 -6.78 -12.61 -6.74
CA GLU A 139 -6.28 -11.30 -7.16
C GLU A 139 -6.67 -10.26 -6.10
N TYR A 140 -5.72 -9.43 -5.68
CA TYR A 140 -6.00 -8.32 -4.77
C TYR A 140 -5.02 -7.16 -4.96
N VAL A 141 -5.50 -5.95 -4.68
CA VAL A 141 -4.67 -4.75 -4.60
C VAL A 141 -4.24 -4.51 -3.16
N ALA A 142 -2.98 -4.15 -2.99
CA ALA A 142 -2.41 -3.75 -1.72
C ALA A 142 -1.61 -2.46 -1.87
N GLU A 143 -1.49 -1.75 -0.76
CA GLU A 143 -0.76 -0.50 -0.65
C GLU A 143 0.19 -0.62 0.54
N SER A 144 1.45 -0.27 0.32
CA SER A 144 2.47 -0.32 1.36
C SER A 144 3.26 0.98 1.43
N PRO A 145 3.38 1.60 2.62
CA PRO A 145 4.33 2.68 2.81
C PRO A 145 5.75 2.10 2.72
N VAL A 146 6.58 2.71 1.90
CA VAL A 146 8.00 2.39 1.78
C VAL A 146 8.78 3.63 2.21
N GLU A 147 9.23 3.59 3.45
CA GLU A 147 10.01 4.68 4.04
C GLU A 147 11.49 4.48 3.72
N LEU A 148 11.99 5.23 2.75
CA LEU A 148 13.41 5.33 2.46
C LEU A 148 13.94 6.62 3.09
N ALA A 149 14.69 6.46 4.20
CA ALA A 149 15.27 7.58 4.93
C ALA A 149 16.24 8.40 4.06
N GLU A 150 16.96 7.73 3.16
CA GLU A 150 17.88 8.34 2.22
C GLU A 150 18.04 7.48 0.96
N PHE A 151 18.29 8.14 -0.17
CA PHE A 151 18.75 7.50 -1.40
C PHE A 151 20.25 7.74 -1.59
N PRO A 152 21.12 6.87 -1.05
CA PRO A 152 22.55 6.98 -1.31
C PRO A 152 22.82 6.84 -2.82
N PRO A 153 23.94 7.35 -3.34
CA PRO A 153 24.33 7.10 -4.72
C PRO A 153 24.46 5.59 -4.99
N CYS A 154 23.93 5.11 -6.10
CA CYS A 154 24.11 3.73 -6.53
C CYS A 154 25.60 3.43 -6.80
N GLU A 155 26.02 2.19 -6.55
CA GLU A 155 27.33 1.72 -6.98
C GLU A 155 27.48 1.86 -8.49
N LYS A 156 28.71 2.11 -8.97
CA LYS A 156 28.98 2.29 -10.42
C LYS A 156 28.61 1.08 -11.28
N SER A 157 28.47 -0.10 -10.67
CA SER A 157 28.03 -1.35 -11.31
C SER A 157 26.53 -1.39 -11.58
N VAL A 158 25.74 -0.56 -10.89
CA VAL A 158 24.30 -0.46 -11.05
C VAL A 158 24.02 0.58 -12.12
N TYR A 159 23.89 0.10 -13.36
CA TYR A 159 23.57 0.93 -14.50
C TYR A 159 22.10 1.30 -14.51
N SER A 160 21.81 2.52 -14.92
CA SER A 160 20.45 2.86 -15.34
C SER A 160 20.12 2.00 -16.56
N PRO A 161 18.93 1.39 -16.66
CA PRO A 161 18.52 0.69 -17.88
C PRO A 161 18.38 1.62 -19.10
N TRP A 162 18.67 2.91 -18.94
CA TRP A 162 18.40 3.99 -19.90
C TRP A 162 19.63 4.85 -20.23
N GLU A 163 20.84 4.41 -19.88
CA GLU A 163 22.08 4.96 -20.46
C GLU A 163 22.29 4.53 -21.91
#